data_AF-A0AAU9Q317-F1
#
_entry.id   AF-A0AAU9Q317-F1
#
_cell.length_a   1.000
_cell.length_b   1.000
_cell.length_c   1.000
_cell.angle_alpha   90.00
_cell.angle_beta   90.00
_cell.angle_gamma   90.00
#
_symmetry.space_group_name_H-M   'P 1'
#
loop_
_entity.id
_entity.type
_entity.pdbx_description
1 polymer ?
#
loop_
_entity_poly.entity_id
_entity_poly.type
_entity_poly.pdbx_seq_one_letter_code
_entity_poly.pdbx_strand_id
1 'polypeptide(L)'
;MNKTITLLSALLLPLSLAHADEPSLTREMVSASQVRSAQAKQTYTYVRCWYRTSYSEDEPATDWEWAENPDGSYFTIDGYWWSAVSFKNMFYTDTPQSIIKERCEQTLDLANENADITFFAADNRFSYNHTIWSNDPVIQPDQINKVVALGDSLSDTGNIFNASQWRFPNPNSWFLGHFSNGFVWTEYIAQAKNLPLYNWAVGGAAGENQYIALTGVGEQVSSYLAYAKLAKNYKPANTLFTLEFGLNDFMNYNRSVPEVKSDYAEALIKLTDAGAKNLLLMTLPDATRAPQFTYSTQEEIDKIRAKIVEMNEFIKAQAAYYTAQGYNITLYDTHALFESLTANPEQHGFVNASQACQDINRSSSADYLYHHALRSECASSGSDKFVFWDVTHPTTATHRYVAEKMLESSNQLSNHPF
;
A
#
# COMPACT_ATOMS: atom_id res chain seq x y z
N MET A 1 57.11 -23.71 -0.57
CA MET A 1 56.25 -22.55 -0.90
C MET A 1 55.74 -22.72 -2.31
N ASN A 2 54.49 -23.14 -2.47
CA ASN A 2 53.70 -22.97 -3.69
C ASN A 2 52.24 -23.11 -3.26
N LYS A 3 51.47 -22.00 -3.39
CA LYS A 3 50.06 -21.93 -3.04
C LYS A 3 49.26 -22.59 -4.16
N THR A 4 48.55 -23.67 -3.83
CA THR A 4 47.53 -24.26 -4.69
C THR A 4 46.27 -23.41 -4.57
N ILE A 5 45.86 -22.76 -5.66
CA ILE A 5 44.58 -22.06 -5.76
C ILE A 5 43.51 -23.12 -6.03
N THR A 6 42.66 -23.39 -5.04
CA THR A 6 41.47 -24.22 -5.21
C THR A 6 40.36 -23.34 -5.77
N LEU A 7 39.99 -23.54 -7.04
CA LEU A 7 38.73 -23.01 -7.58
C LEU A 7 37.57 -23.71 -6.86
N LEU A 8 36.84 -22.99 -6.02
CA LEU A 8 35.52 -23.42 -5.58
C LEU A 8 34.52 -23.09 -6.69
N SER A 9 34.05 -24.14 -7.37
CA SER A 9 32.94 -24.08 -8.31
C SER A 9 31.68 -23.67 -7.54
N ALA A 10 31.21 -22.45 -7.74
CA ALA A 10 29.90 -22.03 -7.28
C ALA A 10 28.84 -22.84 -8.05
N LEU A 11 28.15 -23.75 -7.36
CA LEU A 11 26.91 -24.32 -7.86
C LEU A 11 25.89 -23.20 -8.01
N LEU A 12 25.77 -22.66 -9.22
CA LEU A 12 24.59 -21.93 -9.67
C LEU A 12 23.44 -22.94 -9.76
N LEU A 13 22.69 -23.08 -8.66
CA LEU A 13 21.35 -23.63 -8.73
C LEU A 13 20.49 -22.66 -9.57
N PRO A 14 19.81 -23.12 -10.63
CA PRO A 14 18.91 -22.27 -11.37
C PRO A 14 17.74 -21.91 -10.45
N LEU A 15 17.62 -20.61 -10.15
CA LEU A 15 16.41 -20.01 -9.59
C LEU A 15 15.27 -20.23 -10.58
N SER A 16 14.52 -21.31 -10.40
CA SER A 16 13.22 -21.45 -11.03
C SER A 16 12.28 -20.47 -10.31
N LEU A 17 12.11 -19.29 -10.89
CA LEU A 17 10.95 -18.44 -10.61
C LEU A 17 9.73 -19.22 -11.10
N ALA A 18 9.08 -19.94 -10.20
CA ALA A 18 7.84 -20.64 -10.47
C ALA A 18 6.77 -19.59 -10.81
N HIS A 19 6.62 -19.31 -12.11
CA HIS A 19 5.44 -18.68 -12.67
C HIS A 19 4.34 -19.75 -12.68
N ALA A 20 3.72 -19.96 -11.52
CA ALA A 20 2.45 -20.65 -11.46
C ALA A 20 1.37 -19.57 -11.41
N ASP A 21 0.50 -19.56 -12.41
CA ASP A 21 -0.83 -18.95 -12.30
C ASP A 21 -1.54 -19.64 -11.13
N GLU A 22 -1.32 -19.15 -9.92
CA GLU A 22 -2.08 -19.62 -8.78
C GLU A 22 -3.51 -19.14 -8.95
N PRO A 23 -4.51 -20.03 -8.85
CA PRO A 23 -5.90 -19.64 -8.96
C PRO A 23 -6.21 -18.59 -7.88
N SER A 24 -6.89 -17.53 -8.28
CA SER A 24 -7.30 -16.48 -7.37
C SER A 24 -8.15 -17.06 -6.23
N LEU A 25 -7.73 -16.74 -5.01
CA LEU A 25 -8.41 -17.17 -3.80
C LEU A 25 -9.75 -16.45 -3.70
N THR A 26 -10.87 -17.17 -3.88
CA THR A 26 -12.21 -16.57 -3.78
C THR A 26 -12.85 -16.82 -2.42
N ARG A 27 -13.83 -15.97 -2.10
CA ARG A 27 -14.65 -16.11 -0.90
C ARG A 27 -15.31 -17.50 -0.84
N GLU A 28 -15.89 -18.03 -1.92
CA GLU A 28 -16.59 -19.33 -1.86
C GLU A 28 -15.67 -20.50 -1.51
N MET A 29 -14.38 -20.39 -1.82
CA MET A 29 -13.39 -21.44 -1.55
C MET A 29 -13.13 -21.65 -0.05
N VAL A 30 -13.48 -20.68 0.80
CA VAL A 30 -13.33 -20.78 2.26
C VAL A 30 -14.63 -21.28 2.91
N SER A 31 -14.63 -22.56 3.30
CA SER A 31 -15.72 -23.26 3.99
C SER A 31 -15.79 -22.95 5.49
N ALA A 32 -16.97 -23.08 6.09
CA ALA A 32 -17.15 -22.90 7.54
C ALA A 32 -16.32 -23.87 8.39
N SER A 33 -16.04 -25.08 7.89
CA SER A 33 -15.13 -26.03 8.55
C SER A 33 -13.68 -25.56 8.50
N GLN A 34 -13.23 -24.96 7.40
CA GLN A 34 -11.90 -24.36 7.31
C GLN A 34 -11.77 -23.18 8.27
N VAL A 35 -12.78 -22.31 8.36
CA VAL A 35 -12.80 -21.19 9.32
C VAL A 35 -12.64 -21.71 10.75
N ARG A 36 -13.48 -22.68 11.17
CA ARG A 36 -13.39 -23.27 12.51
C ARG A 36 -12.04 -23.93 12.77
N SER A 37 -11.51 -24.66 11.78
CA SER A 37 -10.20 -25.33 11.89
C SER A 37 -9.06 -24.32 12.04
N ALA A 38 -9.06 -23.24 11.25
CA ALA A 38 -8.07 -22.17 11.36
C ALA A 38 -8.15 -21.47 12.72
N GLN A 39 -9.35 -21.05 13.13
CA GLN A 39 -9.58 -20.39 14.42
C GLN A 39 -9.27 -21.28 15.63
N ALA A 40 -9.34 -22.61 15.50
CA ALA A 40 -8.99 -23.54 16.56
C ALA A 40 -7.48 -23.76 16.73
N LYS A 41 -6.67 -23.43 15.71
CA LYS A 41 -5.20 -23.55 15.74
C LYS A 41 -4.56 -22.35 16.45
N GLN A 42 -4.91 -22.17 17.72
CA GLN A 42 -4.33 -21.12 18.54
C GLN A 42 -2.84 -21.39 18.76
N THR A 43 -2.05 -20.34 18.60
CA THR A 43 -0.59 -20.29 18.76
C THR A 43 -0.21 -18.87 19.17
N TYR A 44 1.09 -18.59 19.29
CA TYR A 44 1.62 -17.24 19.39
C TYR A 44 2.57 -16.96 18.22
N THR A 45 2.92 -15.69 18.04
CA THR A 45 4.04 -15.23 17.19
C THR A 45 4.70 -13.99 17.81
N TYR A 46 5.84 -13.56 17.27
CA TYR A 46 6.54 -12.33 17.68
C TYR A 46 6.15 -11.16 16.79
N VAL A 47 6.45 -9.95 17.26
CA VAL A 47 6.21 -8.70 16.51
C VAL A 47 7.55 -8.10 16.11
N ARG A 48 7.74 -7.88 14.81
CA ARG A 48 8.86 -7.14 14.23
C ARG A 48 8.47 -5.67 14.11
N CYS A 49 9.20 -4.78 14.76
CA CYS A 49 9.00 -3.34 14.75
C CYS A 49 10.02 -2.69 13.82
N TRP A 50 9.58 -2.18 12.68
CA TRP A 50 10.40 -1.44 11.74
C TRP A 50 10.38 0.06 12.04
N TYR A 51 11.47 0.74 11.74
CA TYR A 51 11.59 2.18 11.86
C TYR A 51 12.57 2.75 10.84
N ARG A 52 12.38 4.02 10.48
CA ARG A 52 13.35 4.80 9.72
C ARG A 52 14.58 5.07 10.59
N THR A 53 15.76 4.71 10.07
CA THR A 53 17.02 4.88 10.81
C THR A 53 17.49 6.33 10.84
N SER A 54 17.07 7.13 9.86
CA SER A 54 17.39 8.56 9.75
C SER A 54 16.32 9.45 10.37
N TYR A 55 16.74 10.63 10.82
CA TYR A 55 15.83 11.69 11.27
C TYR A 55 15.21 12.47 10.11
N SER A 56 15.73 12.34 8.89
CA SER A 56 15.19 13.01 7.70
C SER A 56 14.31 12.07 6.87
N GLU A 57 13.19 12.59 6.35
CA GLU A 57 12.36 11.90 5.34
C GLU A 57 13.10 11.71 4.00
N ASP A 58 14.26 12.36 3.83
CA ASP A 58 15.15 12.22 2.67
C ASP A 58 15.80 10.84 2.55
N GLU A 59 15.90 10.12 3.68
CA GLU A 59 16.56 8.82 3.76
C GLU A 59 15.52 7.73 4.09
N PRO A 60 15.08 6.93 3.10
CA PRO A 60 14.03 5.92 3.26
C PRO A 60 14.50 4.62 3.92
N ALA A 61 15.79 4.52 4.25
CA ALA A 61 16.36 3.32 4.85
C ALA A 61 15.70 3.02 6.21
N THR A 62 15.42 1.74 6.42
CA THR A 62 14.75 1.24 7.62
C THR A 62 15.56 0.09 8.22
N ASP A 63 15.38 -0.10 9.52
CA ASP A 63 15.85 -1.29 10.24
C ASP A 63 14.73 -1.77 11.17
N TRP A 64 14.94 -2.87 11.88
CA TRP A 64 13.94 -3.42 12.78
C TRP A 64 14.51 -4.07 14.03
N GLU A 65 13.70 -4.06 15.07
CA GLU A 65 13.93 -4.84 16.30
C GLU A 65 12.70 -5.70 16.63
N TRP A 66 12.89 -6.71 17.46
CA TRP A 66 11.77 -7.47 18.03
C TRP A 66 11.11 -6.64 19.13
N ALA A 67 9.78 -6.56 19.14
CA ALA A 67 9.05 -5.94 20.23
C ALA A 67 9.38 -6.62 21.57
N GLU A 68 9.50 -5.81 22.63
CA GLU A 68 9.79 -6.28 23.98
C GLU A 68 8.69 -5.86 24.97
N ASN A 69 8.59 -6.63 26.05
CA ASN A 69 7.87 -6.27 27.25
C ASN A 69 8.73 -5.32 28.10
N PRO A 70 8.14 -4.61 29.09
CA PRO A 70 8.90 -3.71 29.96
C PRO A 70 10.04 -4.35 30.77
N ASP A 71 10.06 -5.69 30.89
CA ASP A 71 11.11 -6.45 31.57
C ASP A 71 12.24 -6.91 30.62
N GLY A 72 12.19 -6.53 29.34
CA GLY A 72 13.13 -6.91 28.29
C GLY A 72 12.90 -8.31 27.70
N SER A 73 11.82 -9.01 28.08
CA SER A 73 11.44 -10.25 27.41
C SER A 73 10.74 -9.97 26.08
N TYR A 74 10.88 -10.85 25.09
CA TYR A 74 10.20 -10.66 23.80
C TYR A 74 8.66 -10.61 23.96
N PHE A 75 8.05 -9.58 23.38
CA PHE A 75 6.61 -9.44 23.28
C PHE A 75 6.07 -10.45 22.26
N THR A 76 5.03 -11.16 22.65
CA THR A 76 4.34 -12.14 21.79
C THR A 76 2.85 -11.81 21.76
N ILE A 77 2.21 -12.17 20.66
CA ILE A 77 0.76 -12.05 20.48
C ILE A 77 0.16 -13.42 20.23
N ASP A 78 -0.89 -13.75 20.98
CA ASP A 78 -1.67 -14.98 20.80
C ASP A 78 -2.68 -14.82 19.67
N GLY A 79 -2.92 -15.90 18.93
CA GLY A 79 -3.78 -15.87 17.77
C GLY A 79 -3.67 -17.10 16.89
N TYR A 80 -4.00 -16.94 15.62
CA TYR A 80 -3.97 -18.01 14.63
C TYR A 80 -3.57 -17.49 13.26
N TRP A 81 -2.89 -18.34 12.51
CA TRP A 81 -2.47 -18.07 11.14
C TRP A 81 -3.53 -18.51 10.13
N TRP A 82 -3.64 -17.77 9.03
CA TRP A 82 -4.25 -18.30 7.82
C TRP A 82 -3.55 -17.78 6.57
N SER A 83 -3.31 -18.71 5.65
CA SER A 83 -2.58 -18.48 4.41
C SER A 83 -3.12 -19.38 3.30
N ALA A 84 -3.25 -18.83 2.09
CA ALA A 84 -3.24 -19.61 0.86
C ALA A 84 -1.81 -19.99 0.41
N VAL A 85 -0.80 -19.16 0.75
CA VAL A 85 0.64 -19.36 0.46
C VAL A 85 1.51 -18.70 1.54
N SER A 86 2.64 -19.33 1.89
CA SER A 86 3.56 -18.93 2.98
C SER A 86 3.85 -17.42 3.09
N PHE A 87 4.16 -16.73 1.98
CA PHE A 87 4.52 -15.31 1.99
C PHE A 87 3.32 -14.34 2.05
N LYS A 88 2.09 -14.83 1.86
CA LYS A 88 0.84 -14.05 1.95
C LYS A 88 0.09 -14.28 3.26
N ASN A 89 0.73 -14.92 4.26
CA ASN A 89 0.09 -15.28 5.51
C ASN A 89 -0.34 -14.04 6.32
N MET A 90 -1.47 -14.14 7.02
CA MET A 90 -1.98 -13.12 7.93
C MET A 90 -2.20 -13.71 9.32
N PHE A 91 -1.76 -13.00 10.36
CA PHE A 91 -1.95 -13.43 11.75
C PHE A 91 -3.16 -12.73 12.36
N TYR A 92 -4.10 -13.50 12.88
CA TYR A 92 -5.31 -12.98 13.53
C TYR A 92 -5.15 -13.07 15.03
N THR A 93 -5.19 -11.92 15.71
CA THR A 93 -5.04 -11.82 17.16
C THR A 93 -6.21 -11.05 17.77
N ASP A 94 -6.48 -11.26 19.05
CA ASP A 94 -7.44 -10.43 19.79
C ASP A 94 -6.71 -9.23 20.46
N THR A 95 -5.38 -9.12 20.31
CA THR A 95 -4.57 -7.97 20.76
C THR A 95 -4.86 -6.73 19.89
N PRO A 96 -5.22 -5.58 20.47
CA PRO A 96 -5.46 -4.35 19.70
C PRO A 96 -4.18 -3.81 19.04
N GLN A 97 -4.30 -3.28 17.82
CA GLN A 97 -3.19 -2.64 17.10
C GLN A 97 -2.52 -1.53 17.92
N SER A 98 -3.28 -0.77 18.71
CA SER A 98 -2.75 0.29 19.58
C SER A 98 -1.75 -0.24 20.62
N ILE A 99 -1.99 -1.44 21.18
CA ILE A 99 -1.09 -2.07 22.15
C ILE A 99 0.19 -2.54 21.46
N ILE A 100 0.07 -3.08 20.24
CA ILE A 100 1.22 -3.54 19.45
C ILE A 100 2.10 -2.34 19.07
N LYS A 101 1.48 -1.25 18.60
CA LYS A 101 2.13 0.02 18.30
C LYS A 101 2.85 0.57 19.53
N GLU A 102 2.17 0.65 20.67
CA GLU A 102 2.75 1.11 21.93
C GLU A 102 3.97 0.28 22.34
N ARG A 103 3.93 -1.05 22.17
CA ARG A 103 5.08 -1.91 22.45
C ARG A 103 6.25 -1.63 21.51
N CYS A 104 6.00 -1.44 20.22
CA CYS A 104 7.06 -1.05 19.29
C CYS A 104 7.66 0.32 19.64
N GLU A 105 6.84 1.31 19.94
CA GLU A 105 7.29 2.65 20.34
C GLU A 105 8.16 2.60 21.61
N GLN A 106 7.74 1.84 22.62
CA GLN A 106 8.50 1.66 23.86
C GLN A 106 9.79 0.87 23.67
N THR A 107 9.78 -0.14 22.79
CA THR A 107 10.97 -0.97 22.50
C THR A 107 12.04 -0.15 21.79
N LEU A 108 11.62 0.65 20.80
CA LEU A 108 12.54 1.40 19.98
C LEU A 108 13.01 2.69 20.70
N ASP A 109 12.19 3.26 21.59
CA ASP A 109 12.45 4.47 22.39
C ASP A 109 13.14 5.59 21.59
N LEU A 110 12.61 5.84 20.39
CA LEU A 110 13.22 6.77 19.44
C LEU A 110 12.81 8.20 19.77
N ALA A 111 13.80 9.08 19.88
CA ALA A 111 13.57 10.54 19.88
C ALA A 111 13.24 11.10 18.48
N ASN A 112 13.14 10.23 17.46
CA ASN A 112 12.91 10.61 16.07
C ASN A 112 11.42 10.70 15.77
N GLU A 113 10.91 11.91 15.56
CA GLU A 113 9.51 12.15 15.18
C GLU A 113 9.17 11.57 13.78
N ASN A 114 10.18 11.36 12.92
CA ASN A 114 10.05 10.78 11.58
C ASN A 114 10.41 9.28 11.56
N ALA A 115 10.32 8.60 12.72
CA ALA A 115 10.64 7.19 12.82
C ALA A 115 9.71 6.30 11.99
N ASP A 116 8.52 6.79 11.62
CA ASP A 116 7.55 6.10 10.75
C ASP A 116 7.38 4.62 11.12
N ILE A 117 7.13 4.36 12.40
CA ILE A 117 7.14 2.99 12.93
C ILE A 117 6.01 2.16 12.30
N THR A 118 6.37 1.00 11.75
CA THR A 118 5.44 -0.04 11.27
C THR A 118 5.75 -1.38 11.93
N PHE A 119 4.82 -2.31 11.91
CA PHE A 119 5.02 -3.59 12.58
C PHE A 119 4.30 -4.76 11.92
N PHE A 120 4.88 -5.95 12.05
CA PHE A 120 4.42 -7.17 11.41
C PHE A 120 4.62 -8.39 12.30
N ALA A 121 3.80 -9.42 12.10
CA ALA A 121 4.00 -10.72 12.72
C ALA A 121 5.15 -11.46 12.01
N ALA A 122 6.04 -12.06 12.80
CA ALA A 122 7.13 -12.88 12.30
C ALA A 122 7.61 -13.86 13.37
N ASP A 123 7.70 -15.15 13.02
CA ASP A 123 8.19 -16.16 13.97
C ASP A 123 9.71 -16.14 14.14
N ASN A 124 10.44 -15.65 13.13
CA ASN A 124 11.89 -15.54 13.15
C ASN A 124 12.37 -14.51 12.12
N ARG A 125 13.68 -14.25 12.10
CA ARG A 125 14.31 -13.24 11.21
C ARG A 125 14.16 -13.53 9.70
N PHE A 126 13.83 -14.77 9.31
CA PHE A 126 13.62 -15.14 7.90
C PHE A 126 12.15 -15.09 7.48
N SER A 127 11.22 -14.90 8.43
CA SER A 127 9.81 -14.67 8.11
C SER A 127 9.64 -13.35 7.36
N TYR A 128 8.75 -13.35 6.37
CA TYR A 128 8.30 -12.13 5.70
C TYR A 128 7.54 -11.21 6.66
N ASN A 129 7.19 -10.02 6.19
CA ASN A 129 6.39 -9.07 6.96
C ASN A 129 4.91 -9.45 6.87
N HIS A 130 4.40 -10.24 7.82
CA HIS A 130 3.00 -10.66 7.81
C HIS A 130 2.10 -9.65 8.53
N THR A 131 1.01 -9.26 7.88
CA THR A 131 0.00 -8.37 8.48
C THR A 131 -0.59 -9.00 9.74
N ILE A 132 -0.76 -8.18 10.78
CA ILE A 132 -1.45 -8.56 12.01
C ILE A 132 -2.87 -8.00 11.96
N TRP A 133 -3.88 -8.87 11.86
CA TRP A 133 -5.29 -8.50 11.94
C TRP A 133 -5.79 -8.60 13.38
N SER A 134 -6.30 -7.50 13.93
CA SER A 134 -6.99 -7.50 15.22
C SER A 134 -8.46 -7.88 15.01
N ASN A 135 -8.88 -9.01 15.58
CA ASN A 135 -10.27 -9.46 15.52
C ASN A 135 -11.21 -8.46 16.20
N ASP A 136 -12.41 -8.33 15.64
CA ASP A 136 -13.42 -7.44 16.21
C ASP A 136 -14.03 -8.06 17.48
N PRO A 137 -14.38 -7.25 18.50
CA PRO A 137 -15.11 -7.74 19.66
C PRO A 137 -16.55 -8.15 19.28
N VAL A 138 -17.14 -9.03 20.08
CA VAL A 138 -18.54 -9.47 19.90
C VAL A 138 -19.50 -8.28 20.02
N ILE A 139 -19.27 -7.41 21.00
CA ILE A 139 -20.01 -6.17 21.18
C ILE A 139 -19.22 -5.08 20.47
N GLN A 140 -19.77 -4.57 19.38
CA GLN A 140 -19.18 -3.48 18.62
C GLN A 140 -20.25 -2.44 18.26
N PRO A 141 -19.96 -1.13 18.41
CA PRO A 141 -20.83 -0.07 17.93
C PRO A 141 -20.96 -0.12 16.40
N ASP A 142 -21.99 0.52 15.86
CA ASP A 142 -22.18 0.66 14.41
C ASP A 142 -21.39 1.88 13.91
N GLN A 143 -20.06 1.79 14.05
CA GLN A 143 -19.09 2.80 13.63
C GLN A 143 -17.89 2.14 12.95
N ILE A 144 -17.17 2.89 12.12
CA ILE A 144 -15.98 2.45 11.42
C ILE A 144 -14.89 2.11 12.44
N ASN A 145 -14.31 0.93 12.31
CA ASN A 145 -13.27 0.44 13.20
C ASN A 145 -12.00 -0.03 12.47
N LYS A 146 -11.98 0.06 11.14
CA LYS A 146 -10.80 -0.23 10.31
C LYS A 146 -10.91 0.41 8.92
N VAL A 147 -9.75 0.64 8.32
CA VAL A 147 -9.60 1.00 6.91
C VAL A 147 -9.09 -0.21 6.15
N VAL A 148 -9.70 -0.51 4.99
CA VAL A 148 -9.19 -1.50 4.05
C VAL A 148 -8.89 -0.79 2.73
N ALA A 149 -7.63 -0.85 2.30
CA ALA A 149 -7.19 -0.19 1.07
C ALA A 149 -7.10 -1.17 -0.10
N LEU A 150 -7.64 -0.75 -1.24
CA LEU A 150 -7.59 -1.45 -2.51
C LEU A 150 -7.03 -0.49 -3.56
N GLY A 151 -6.18 -0.99 -4.43
CA GLY A 151 -5.58 -0.16 -5.46
C GLY A 151 -4.24 -0.62 -5.98
N ASP A 152 -3.44 0.35 -6.40
CA ASP A 152 -2.19 0.10 -7.10
C ASP A 152 -0.96 0.63 -6.33
N SER A 153 0.13 1.03 -7.00
CA SER A 153 1.35 1.51 -6.35
C SER A 153 1.17 2.78 -5.52
N LEU A 154 0.13 3.58 -5.76
CA LEU A 154 -0.17 4.76 -4.92
C LEU A 154 -0.68 4.42 -3.52
N SER A 155 -1.04 3.15 -3.28
CA SER A 155 -1.62 2.70 -2.02
C SER A 155 -0.92 1.46 -1.43
N ASP A 156 -0.08 0.75 -2.19
CA ASP A 156 0.62 -0.44 -1.69
C ASP A 156 1.65 -0.10 -0.60
N THR A 157 1.53 -0.80 0.54
CA THR A 157 2.37 -0.66 1.74
C THR A 157 3.32 -1.85 1.94
N GLY A 158 3.42 -2.76 0.97
CA GLY A 158 4.41 -3.84 0.99
C GLY A 158 3.96 -5.21 0.46
N ASN A 159 2.81 -5.31 -0.21
CA ASN A 159 2.36 -6.56 -0.82
C ASN A 159 3.32 -7.01 -1.92
N ILE A 160 3.65 -6.13 -2.87
CA ILE A 160 4.64 -6.44 -3.91
C ILE A 160 6.05 -6.60 -3.32
N PHE A 161 6.36 -5.89 -2.24
CA PHE A 161 7.64 -5.96 -1.55
C PHE A 161 7.87 -7.33 -0.91
N ASN A 162 6.88 -7.90 -0.22
CA ASN A 162 6.95 -9.28 0.26
C ASN A 162 7.08 -10.28 -0.91
N ALA A 163 6.28 -10.12 -1.97
CA ALA A 163 6.33 -11.02 -3.13
C ALA A 163 7.67 -10.98 -3.88
N SER A 164 8.34 -9.81 -3.92
CA SER A 164 9.67 -9.62 -4.50
C SER A 164 10.82 -10.03 -3.59
N GLN A 165 10.51 -10.60 -2.42
CA GLN A 165 11.47 -10.96 -1.38
C GLN A 165 12.30 -9.76 -0.89
N TRP A 166 11.62 -8.63 -0.68
CA TRP A 166 12.15 -7.37 -0.19
C TRP A 166 13.17 -6.71 -1.12
N ARG A 167 13.04 -6.94 -2.43
CA ARG A 167 13.96 -6.39 -3.45
C ARG A 167 13.35 -5.29 -4.30
N PHE A 168 12.03 -5.23 -4.37
CA PHE A 168 11.28 -4.31 -5.21
C PHE A 168 10.09 -3.71 -4.44
N PRO A 169 10.00 -2.38 -4.31
CA PRO A 169 11.07 -1.42 -4.63
C PRO A 169 12.27 -1.58 -3.67
N ASN A 170 13.45 -1.07 -4.06
CA ASN A 170 14.68 -1.19 -3.27
C ASN A 170 14.55 -0.46 -1.92
N PRO A 171 14.71 -1.12 -0.78
CA PRO A 171 14.42 -0.53 0.53
C PRO A 171 15.41 0.57 0.96
N ASN A 172 16.49 0.80 0.21
CA ASN A 172 17.43 1.89 0.45
C ASN A 172 17.12 3.16 -0.37
N SER A 173 16.11 3.10 -1.25
CA SER A 173 15.63 4.26 -2.03
C SER A 173 14.13 4.42 -2.00
N TRP A 174 13.39 3.45 -1.49
CA TRP A 174 11.95 3.51 -1.24
C TRP A 174 11.67 2.97 0.15
N PHE A 175 10.71 3.58 0.84
CA PHE A 175 10.46 3.30 2.25
C PHE A 175 9.76 1.94 2.43
N LEU A 176 10.51 0.92 2.85
CA LEU A 176 10.00 -0.40 3.25
C LEU A 176 8.84 -0.94 2.38
N GLY A 177 9.02 -0.93 1.05
CA GLY A 177 8.04 -1.46 0.11
C GLY A 177 6.97 -0.48 -0.40
N HIS A 178 6.92 0.74 0.13
CA HIS A 178 6.07 1.82 -0.38
C HIS A 178 6.72 2.42 -1.64
N PHE A 179 5.93 2.80 -2.64
CA PHE A 179 6.43 3.56 -3.78
C PHE A 179 6.58 5.06 -3.46
N SER A 180 7.22 5.36 -2.33
CA SER A 180 7.50 6.72 -1.88
C SER A 180 8.69 6.72 -0.91
N ASN A 181 9.07 7.89 -0.39
CA ASN A 181 10.09 8.03 0.66
C ASN A 181 9.55 7.89 2.08
N GLY A 182 8.27 7.57 2.27
CA GLY A 182 7.61 7.40 3.56
C GLY A 182 6.19 6.83 3.37
N PHE A 183 5.32 7.13 4.33
CA PHE A 183 3.91 6.71 4.30
C PHE A 183 3.14 7.19 3.06
N VAL A 184 2.14 6.40 2.66
CA VAL A 184 1.18 6.76 1.61
C VAL A 184 -0.10 7.36 2.20
N TRP A 185 -0.95 7.91 1.34
CA TRP A 185 -2.13 8.69 1.74
C TRP A 185 -3.12 7.91 2.63
N THR A 186 -3.26 6.60 2.42
CA THR A 186 -4.13 5.73 3.23
C THR A 186 -3.65 5.60 4.67
N GLU A 187 -2.34 5.56 4.89
CA GLU A 187 -1.73 5.50 6.22
C GLU A 187 -1.95 6.81 6.98
N TYR A 188 -1.79 7.96 6.32
CA TYR A 188 -2.09 9.26 6.93
C TYR A 188 -3.57 9.40 7.32
N ILE A 189 -4.51 8.91 6.49
CA ILE A 189 -5.94 8.87 6.85
C ILE A 189 -6.16 7.96 8.06
N ALA A 190 -5.57 6.77 8.07
CA ALA A 190 -5.71 5.82 9.16
C ALA A 190 -5.16 6.38 10.48
N GLN A 191 -3.98 7.02 10.45
CA GLN A 191 -3.37 7.70 11.59
C GLN A 191 -4.26 8.83 12.11
N ALA A 192 -4.74 9.71 11.23
CA ALA A 192 -5.60 10.83 11.61
C ALA A 192 -6.94 10.39 12.22
N LYS A 193 -7.41 9.18 11.88
CA LYS A 193 -8.62 8.57 12.44
C LYS A 193 -8.36 7.61 13.59
N ASN A 194 -7.09 7.37 13.93
CA ASN A 194 -6.67 6.37 14.92
C ASN A 194 -7.26 4.98 14.63
N LEU A 195 -7.25 4.60 13.35
CA LEU A 195 -7.79 3.33 12.85
C LEU A 195 -6.68 2.43 12.34
N PRO A 196 -6.84 1.11 12.44
CA PRO A 196 -5.96 0.18 11.77
C PRO A 196 -6.19 0.21 10.25
N LEU A 197 -5.10 0.12 9.49
CA LEU A 197 -5.10 -0.02 8.03
C LEU A 197 -4.73 -1.45 7.63
N TYR A 198 -5.53 -2.05 6.77
CA TYR A 198 -5.21 -3.32 6.12
C TYR A 198 -5.15 -3.13 4.60
N ASN A 199 -4.00 -3.39 4.01
CA ASN A 199 -3.75 -3.07 2.62
C ASN A 199 -3.84 -4.30 1.71
N TRP A 200 -4.73 -4.23 0.72
CA TRP A 200 -4.84 -5.17 -0.40
C TRP A 200 -4.41 -4.56 -1.75
N ALA A 201 -4.03 -3.28 -1.77
CA ALA A 201 -3.42 -2.69 -2.95
C ALA A 201 -2.13 -3.42 -3.29
N VAL A 202 -1.86 -3.61 -4.57
CA VAL A 202 -0.64 -4.26 -5.05
C VAL A 202 0.00 -3.28 -6.02
N GLY A 203 1.27 -2.96 -5.82
CA GLY A 203 2.03 -2.18 -6.77
C GLY A 203 1.79 -2.68 -8.19
N GLY A 204 1.56 -1.73 -9.11
CA GLY A 204 1.42 -1.92 -10.55
C GLY A 204 2.59 -1.29 -11.35
N ALA A 205 3.70 -0.94 -10.70
CA ALA A 205 4.82 -0.23 -11.29
C ALA A 205 5.56 -1.07 -12.36
N ALA A 206 6.22 -0.38 -13.30
CA ALA A 206 6.97 -1.06 -14.35
C ALA A 206 8.02 -2.01 -13.74
N GLY A 207 7.99 -3.29 -14.15
CA GLY A 207 8.93 -4.34 -13.69
C GLY A 207 8.28 -5.53 -12.97
N GLU A 208 7.02 -5.40 -12.59
CA GLU A 208 6.35 -6.36 -11.70
C GLU A 208 5.83 -7.65 -12.33
N ASN A 209 5.67 -7.69 -13.66
CA ASN A 209 5.28 -8.90 -14.39
C ASN A 209 6.22 -10.09 -14.12
N GLN A 210 7.39 -9.84 -13.52
CA GLN A 210 8.37 -10.83 -13.11
C GLN A 210 8.10 -11.45 -11.72
N TYR A 211 7.22 -10.85 -10.89
CA TYR A 211 7.01 -11.22 -9.49
C TYR A 211 5.58 -11.69 -9.19
N ILE A 212 4.57 -11.09 -9.82
CA ILE A 212 3.16 -11.49 -9.68
C ILE A 212 2.47 -11.40 -11.05
N ALA A 213 1.63 -12.38 -11.39
CA ALA A 213 0.71 -12.24 -12.52
C ALA A 213 -0.31 -11.12 -12.20
N LEU A 214 -0.36 -10.09 -13.04
CA LEU A 214 -1.31 -8.97 -12.97
C LEU A 214 -2.68 -9.39 -12.42
N THR A 215 -3.00 -8.96 -11.19
CA THR A 215 -4.32 -9.14 -10.59
C THR A 215 -5.09 -7.84 -10.68
N GLY A 216 -6.16 -7.78 -11.46
CA GLY A 216 -7.07 -6.63 -11.46
C GLY A 216 -7.67 -6.41 -10.07
N VAL A 217 -8.16 -5.20 -9.78
CA VAL A 217 -8.67 -4.84 -8.44
C VAL A 217 -9.85 -5.72 -7.98
N GLY A 218 -10.62 -6.31 -8.90
CA GLY A 218 -11.64 -7.31 -8.59
C GLY A 218 -11.09 -8.59 -7.92
N GLU A 219 -9.82 -8.93 -8.16
CA GLU A 219 -9.14 -10.05 -7.50
C GLU A 219 -8.59 -9.67 -6.12
N GLN A 220 -8.18 -8.41 -5.94
CA GLN A 220 -7.85 -7.89 -4.60
C GLN A 220 -9.08 -8.00 -3.68
N VAL A 221 -10.27 -7.63 -4.16
CA VAL A 221 -11.53 -7.79 -3.42
C VAL A 221 -11.82 -9.26 -3.13
N SER A 222 -11.62 -10.16 -4.10
CA SER A 222 -11.88 -11.59 -3.92
C SER A 222 -10.97 -12.20 -2.85
N SER A 223 -9.68 -11.87 -2.91
CA SER A 223 -8.68 -12.23 -1.89
C SER A 223 -9.07 -11.67 -0.52
N TYR A 224 -9.36 -10.37 -0.44
CA TYR A 224 -9.79 -9.72 0.79
C TYR A 224 -10.97 -10.44 1.43
N LEU A 225 -12.03 -10.71 0.67
CA LEU A 225 -13.22 -11.37 1.19
C LEU A 225 -12.96 -12.80 1.67
N ALA A 226 -11.95 -13.47 1.12
CA ALA A 226 -11.50 -14.77 1.60
C ALA A 226 -10.79 -14.65 2.96
N TYR A 227 -9.87 -13.70 3.14
CA TYR A 227 -9.24 -13.42 4.44
C TYR A 227 -10.26 -12.94 5.48
N ALA A 228 -11.15 -12.03 5.12
CA ALA A 228 -12.18 -11.49 6.01
C ALA A 228 -13.13 -12.56 6.58
N LYS A 229 -13.33 -13.69 5.88
CA LYS A 229 -14.08 -14.84 6.40
C LYS A 229 -13.43 -15.52 7.61
N LEU A 230 -12.13 -15.36 7.80
CA LEU A 230 -11.37 -15.96 8.91
C LEU A 230 -11.39 -15.06 10.15
N ALA A 231 -11.68 -13.77 9.99
CA ALA A 231 -11.80 -12.82 11.08
C ALA A 231 -13.03 -13.14 11.97
N LYS A 232 -12.87 -13.00 13.28
CA LYS A 232 -13.98 -13.12 14.23
C LYS A 232 -14.80 -11.83 14.26
N ASN A 233 -16.12 -11.99 14.36
CA ASN A 233 -17.10 -10.91 14.54
C ASN A 233 -17.03 -9.78 13.49
N TYR A 234 -16.47 -10.07 12.32
CA TYR A 234 -16.26 -9.07 11.29
C TYR A 234 -17.59 -8.54 10.73
N LYS A 235 -17.75 -7.20 10.71
CA LYS A 235 -18.88 -6.51 10.09
C LYS A 235 -18.40 -5.62 8.93
N PRO A 236 -18.73 -5.95 7.67
CA PRO A 236 -18.37 -5.12 6.51
C PRO A 236 -18.88 -3.68 6.55
N ALA A 237 -20.01 -3.44 7.20
CA ALA A 237 -20.56 -2.10 7.39
C ALA A 237 -19.72 -1.21 8.33
N ASN A 238 -18.82 -1.79 9.12
CA ASN A 238 -17.91 -1.07 10.04
C ASN A 238 -16.50 -0.88 9.44
N THR A 239 -16.34 -1.10 8.13
CA THR A 239 -15.08 -0.89 7.41
C THR A 239 -15.20 0.32 6.50
N LEU A 240 -14.20 1.20 6.49
CA LEU A 240 -13.99 2.18 5.43
C LEU A 240 -13.14 1.53 4.34
N PHE A 241 -13.71 1.36 3.15
CA PHE A 241 -12.96 0.89 1.99
C PHE A 241 -12.41 2.08 1.21
N THR A 242 -11.12 2.07 0.91
CA THR A 242 -10.54 3.02 -0.04
C THR A 242 -10.29 2.33 -1.38
N LEU A 243 -10.56 3.03 -2.48
CA LEU A 243 -10.36 2.50 -3.82
C LEU A 243 -9.84 3.58 -4.77
N GLU A 244 -8.60 3.37 -5.22
CA GLU A 244 -7.92 4.09 -6.29
C GLU A 244 -7.32 3.02 -7.21
N PHE A 245 -7.56 3.05 -8.53
CA PHE A 245 -7.03 2.02 -9.41
C PHE A 245 -7.06 2.47 -10.88
N GLY A 246 -5.98 2.19 -11.61
CA GLY A 246 -5.96 2.21 -13.07
C GLY A 246 -4.81 3.00 -13.68
N LEU A 247 -4.06 3.76 -12.88
CA LEU A 247 -2.89 4.50 -13.40
C LEU A 247 -1.83 3.54 -13.91
N ASN A 248 -1.50 2.52 -13.12
CA ASN A 248 -0.56 1.49 -13.54
C ASN A 248 -1.04 0.72 -14.78
N ASP A 249 -2.32 0.35 -14.84
CA ASP A 249 -2.97 -0.32 -15.98
C ASP A 249 -2.81 0.46 -17.29
N PHE A 250 -3.00 1.78 -17.24
CA PHE A 250 -2.85 2.62 -18.41
C PHE A 250 -1.40 2.84 -18.80
N MET A 251 -0.51 3.13 -17.84
CA MET A 251 0.88 3.51 -18.09
C MET A 251 1.79 2.31 -18.40
N ASN A 252 1.69 1.22 -17.64
CA ASN A 252 2.67 0.14 -17.65
C ASN A 252 2.18 -1.09 -18.44
N TYR A 253 0.86 -1.27 -18.54
CA TYR A 253 0.25 -2.47 -19.13
C TYR A 253 -0.57 -2.19 -20.39
N ASN A 254 -0.68 -0.92 -20.77
CA ASN A 254 -1.41 -0.46 -21.96
C ASN A 254 -2.86 -1.01 -22.02
N ARG A 255 -3.49 -1.27 -20.87
CA ARG A 255 -4.89 -1.72 -20.84
C ARG A 255 -5.81 -0.64 -21.37
N SER A 256 -6.92 -1.07 -21.94
CA SER A 256 -7.95 -0.18 -22.46
C SER A 256 -8.86 0.32 -21.34
N VAL A 257 -9.49 1.48 -21.54
CA VAL A 257 -10.43 2.04 -20.57
C VAL A 257 -11.61 1.08 -20.29
N PRO A 258 -12.22 0.41 -21.28
CA PRO A 258 -13.29 -0.56 -21.00
C PRO A 258 -12.88 -1.72 -20.09
N GLU A 259 -11.65 -2.23 -20.23
CA GLU A 259 -11.14 -3.30 -19.37
C GLU A 259 -11.00 -2.81 -17.92
N VAL A 260 -10.37 -1.65 -17.71
CA VAL A 260 -10.19 -1.08 -16.36
C VAL A 260 -11.53 -0.69 -15.74
N LYS A 261 -12.47 -0.16 -16.52
CA LYS A 261 -13.85 0.11 -16.07
C LYS A 261 -14.56 -1.16 -15.60
N SER A 262 -14.39 -2.27 -16.33
CA SER A 262 -14.98 -3.56 -15.96
C SER A 262 -14.45 -4.04 -14.61
N ASP A 263 -13.14 -4.03 -14.42
CA ASP A 263 -12.50 -4.48 -13.18
C ASP A 263 -12.90 -3.60 -11.98
N TYR A 264 -12.94 -2.28 -12.19
CA TYR A 264 -13.35 -1.33 -11.16
C TYR A 264 -14.83 -1.50 -10.79
N ALA A 265 -15.72 -1.68 -11.78
CA ALA A 265 -17.14 -1.98 -11.53
C ALA A 265 -17.31 -3.28 -10.77
N GLU A 266 -16.59 -4.34 -11.17
CA GLU A 266 -16.63 -5.65 -10.53
C GLU A 266 -16.19 -5.56 -9.06
N ALA A 267 -15.13 -4.81 -8.76
CA ALA A 267 -14.68 -4.57 -7.39
C ALA A 267 -15.77 -3.91 -6.53
N LEU A 268 -16.40 -2.84 -7.04
CA LEU A 268 -17.49 -2.16 -6.32
C LEU A 268 -18.70 -3.08 -6.10
N ILE A 269 -19.10 -3.85 -7.12
CA ILE A 269 -20.20 -4.81 -7.02
C ILE A 269 -19.89 -5.85 -5.95
N LYS A 270 -18.72 -6.50 -6.01
CA LYS A 270 -18.31 -7.51 -5.02
C LYS A 270 -18.27 -6.97 -3.59
N LEU A 271 -17.74 -5.76 -3.38
CA LEU A 271 -17.69 -5.13 -2.06
C LEU A 271 -19.09 -4.85 -1.52
N THR A 272 -19.95 -4.26 -2.34
CA THR A 272 -21.30 -3.87 -1.92
C THR A 272 -22.21 -5.08 -1.71
N ASP A 273 -22.13 -6.10 -2.58
CA ASP A 273 -22.80 -7.40 -2.38
C ASP A 273 -22.30 -8.13 -1.12
N ALA A 274 -21.04 -7.92 -0.74
CA ALA A 274 -20.49 -8.45 0.50
C ALA A 274 -20.90 -7.64 1.75
N GLY A 275 -21.62 -6.54 1.59
CA GLY A 275 -22.18 -5.72 2.69
C GLY A 275 -21.37 -4.48 3.05
N ALA A 276 -20.40 -4.06 2.22
CA ALA A 276 -19.70 -2.79 2.41
C ALA A 276 -20.69 -1.61 2.40
N LYS A 277 -20.47 -0.63 3.27
CA LYS A 277 -21.33 0.57 3.37
C LYS A 277 -20.59 1.89 3.21
N ASN A 278 -19.29 1.93 3.50
CA ASN A 278 -18.50 3.14 3.54
C ASN A 278 -17.36 3.03 2.53
N LEU A 279 -17.37 3.88 1.51
CA LEU A 279 -16.35 3.90 0.47
C LEU A 279 -15.79 5.31 0.28
N LEU A 280 -14.46 5.40 0.24
CA LEU A 280 -13.72 6.57 -0.19
C LEU A 280 -13.10 6.26 -1.56
N LEU A 281 -13.66 6.90 -2.59
CA LEU A 281 -13.19 6.82 -3.96
C LEU A 281 -12.40 8.09 -4.29
N MET A 282 -11.53 8.02 -5.29
CA MET A 282 -10.92 9.21 -5.87
C MET A 282 -10.79 9.13 -7.38
N THR A 283 -10.82 10.28 -8.04
CA THR A 283 -10.36 10.41 -9.42
C THR A 283 -8.86 10.22 -9.49
N LEU A 284 -8.35 9.65 -10.57
CA LEU A 284 -6.93 9.47 -10.84
C LEU A 284 -6.25 10.81 -11.15
N PRO A 285 -5.10 11.15 -10.53
CA PRO A 285 -4.30 12.30 -10.95
C PRO A 285 -3.83 12.16 -12.41
N ASP A 286 -3.59 13.27 -13.10
CA ASP A 286 -2.97 13.23 -14.42
C ASP A 286 -1.49 12.83 -14.28
N ALA A 287 -1.22 11.53 -14.32
CA ALA A 287 0.13 10.99 -14.24
C ALA A 287 1.02 11.45 -15.39
N THR A 288 0.47 12.01 -16.49
CA THR A 288 1.27 12.58 -17.58
C THR A 288 2.04 13.84 -17.19
N ARG A 289 1.77 14.39 -15.99
CA ARG A 289 2.55 15.45 -15.35
C ARG A 289 3.83 14.94 -14.68
N ALA A 290 3.97 13.64 -14.47
CA ALA A 290 5.14 13.07 -13.80
C ALA A 290 6.42 13.16 -14.66
N PRO A 291 7.61 13.26 -14.05
CA PRO A 291 8.87 13.45 -14.76
C PRO A 291 9.15 12.41 -15.86
N GLN A 292 8.64 11.18 -15.73
CA GLN A 292 8.85 10.10 -16.71
C GLN A 292 8.35 10.47 -18.11
N PHE A 293 7.34 11.32 -18.22
CA PHE A 293 6.77 11.72 -19.51
C PHE A 293 7.64 12.74 -20.25
N THR A 294 8.71 13.25 -19.62
CA THR A 294 9.80 13.96 -20.32
C THR A 294 10.49 13.06 -21.36
N TYR A 295 10.39 11.73 -21.18
CA TYR A 295 10.95 10.73 -22.11
C TYR A 295 9.90 10.16 -23.09
N SER A 296 8.69 10.70 -23.10
CA SER A 296 7.57 10.24 -23.93
C SER A 296 7.29 11.19 -25.10
N THR A 297 6.61 10.69 -26.13
CA THR A 297 6.08 11.51 -27.22
C THR A 297 4.79 12.21 -26.77
N GLN A 298 4.46 13.35 -27.39
CA GLN A 298 3.18 14.04 -27.15
C GLN A 298 1.98 13.13 -27.45
N GLU A 299 2.09 12.26 -28.46
CA GLU A 299 1.06 11.28 -28.79
C GLU A 299 0.79 10.30 -27.64
N GLU A 300 1.82 9.77 -26.99
CA GLU A 300 1.63 8.88 -25.83
C GLU A 300 1.08 9.64 -24.63
N ILE A 301 1.55 10.88 -24.39
CA ILE A 301 1.00 11.76 -23.36
C ILE A 301 -0.51 11.98 -23.57
N ASP A 302 -0.93 12.36 -24.78
CA ASP A 302 -2.33 12.65 -25.07
C ASP A 302 -3.19 11.38 -24.99
N LYS A 303 -2.65 10.23 -25.41
CA LYS A 303 -3.30 8.93 -25.30
C LYS A 303 -3.54 8.54 -23.84
N ILE A 304 -2.53 8.63 -22.96
CA ILE A 304 -2.68 8.28 -21.54
C ILE A 304 -3.61 9.27 -20.84
N ARG A 305 -3.46 10.57 -21.08
CA ARG A 305 -4.34 11.60 -20.52
C ARG A 305 -5.80 11.36 -20.91
N ALA A 306 -6.08 11.00 -22.17
CA ALA A 306 -7.43 10.70 -22.61
C ALA A 306 -8.03 9.50 -21.84
N LYS A 307 -7.24 8.44 -21.57
CA LYS A 307 -7.69 7.31 -20.75
C LYS A 307 -8.02 7.73 -19.32
N ILE A 308 -7.18 8.56 -18.70
CA ILE A 308 -7.37 9.09 -17.33
C ILE A 308 -8.65 9.91 -17.24
N VAL A 309 -8.86 10.85 -18.18
CA VAL A 309 -10.07 11.69 -18.22
C VAL A 309 -11.33 10.84 -18.38
N GLU A 310 -11.32 9.87 -19.29
CA GLU A 310 -12.47 8.98 -19.51
C GLU A 310 -12.76 8.09 -18.28
N MET A 311 -11.71 7.62 -17.59
CA MET A 311 -11.84 6.85 -16.36
C MET A 311 -12.39 7.70 -15.21
N ASN A 312 -11.94 8.94 -15.07
CA ASN A 312 -12.40 9.86 -14.02
C ASN A 312 -13.90 10.18 -14.13
N GLU A 313 -14.42 10.36 -15.35
CA GLU A 313 -15.86 10.52 -15.55
C GLU A 313 -16.66 9.26 -15.17
N PHE A 314 -16.08 8.08 -15.39
CA PHE A 314 -16.69 6.84 -14.94
C PHE A 314 -16.66 6.68 -13.42
N ILE A 315 -15.56 7.01 -12.75
CA ILE A 315 -15.47 6.99 -11.28
C ILE A 315 -16.52 7.94 -10.67
N LYS A 316 -16.68 9.14 -11.23
CA LYS A 316 -17.75 10.08 -10.85
C LYS A 316 -19.14 9.47 -11.00
N ALA A 317 -19.41 8.80 -12.12
CA ALA A 317 -20.68 8.13 -12.37
C ALA A 317 -20.93 6.97 -11.38
N GLN A 318 -19.91 6.16 -11.06
CA GLN A 318 -20.01 5.09 -10.07
C GLN A 318 -20.30 5.66 -8.67
N ALA A 319 -19.60 6.70 -8.25
CA ALA A 319 -19.84 7.36 -6.97
C ALA A 319 -21.29 7.85 -6.86
N ALA A 320 -21.77 8.57 -7.89
CA ALA A 320 -23.15 9.06 -7.93
C ALA A 320 -24.17 7.91 -7.88
N TYR A 321 -23.92 6.81 -8.61
CA TYR A 321 -24.77 5.63 -8.61
C TYR A 321 -24.90 5.02 -7.22
N TYR A 322 -23.79 4.72 -6.53
CA TYR A 322 -23.83 4.11 -5.20
C TYR A 322 -24.36 5.07 -4.13
N THR A 323 -24.10 6.38 -4.22
CA THR A 323 -24.75 7.37 -3.34
C THR A 323 -26.27 7.32 -3.49
N ALA A 324 -26.79 7.26 -4.73
CA ALA A 324 -28.24 7.17 -4.98
C ALA A 324 -28.87 5.86 -4.45
N GLN A 325 -28.09 4.80 -4.30
CA GLN A 325 -28.50 3.53 -3.68
C GLN A 325 -28.42 3.55 -2.14
N GLY A 326 -27.97 4.67 -1.54
CA GLY A 326 -27.90 4.84 -0.09
C GLY A 326 -26.61 4.33 0.57
N TYR A 327 -25.52 4.16 -0.19
CA TYR A 327 -24.20 3.91 0.38
C TYR A 327 -23.54 5.22 0.84
N ASN A 328 -22.67 5.15 1.84
CA ASN A 328 -21.86 6.27 2.28
C ASN A 328 -20.64 6.38 1.36
N ILE A 329 -20.75 7.19 0.32
CA ILE A 329 -19.66 7.43 -0.64
C ILE A 329 -19.08 8.82 -0.43
N THR A 330 -17.76 8.88 -0.27
CA THR A 330 -17.00 10.11 -0.51
C THR A 330 -16.22 9.94 -1.81
N LEU A 331 -16.36 10.90 -2.73
CA LEU A 331 -15.51 11.00 -3.91
C LEU A 331 -14.62 12.22 -3.77
N TYR A 332 -13.31 12.01 -3.81
CA TYR A 332 -12.34 13.09 -3.81
C TYR A 332 -11.78 13.35 -5.21
N ASP A 333 -11.73 14.62 -5.63
CA ASP A 333 -11.18 15.02 -6.93
C ASP A 333 -9.65 15.22 -6.83
N THR A 334 -8.92 14.12 -6.67
CA THR A 334 -7.45 14.14 -6.66
C THR A 334 -6.88 14.61 -8.00
N HIS A 335 -7.62 14.49 -9.10
CA HIS A 335 -7.20 15.00 -10.41
C HIS A 335 -7.08 16.52 -10.39
N ALA A 336 -8.12 17.22 -9.95
CA ALA A 336 -8.10 18.68 -9.83
C ALA A 336 -7.06 19.15 -8.79
N LEU A 337 -6.94 18.44 -7.66
CA LEU A 337 -5.93 18.76 -6.65
C LEU A 337 -4.50 18.67 -7.22
N PHE A 338 -4.21 17.60 -7.97
CA PHE A 338 -2.88 17.35 -8.52
C PHE A 338 -2.54 18.28 -9.70
N GLU A 339 -3.52 18.65 -10.53
CA GLU A 339 -3.35 19.69 -11.55
C GLU A 339 -3.01 21.05 -10.92
N SER A 340 -3.70 21.43 -9.83
CA SER A 340 -3.36 22.66 -9.10
C SER A 340 -1.95 22.59 -8.51
N LEU A 341 -1.61 21.47 -7.87
CA LEU A 341 -0.32 21.23 -7.24
C LEU A 341 0.84 21.32 -8.23
N THR A 342 0.72 20.64 -9.37
CA THR A 342 1.79 20.60 -10.37
C THR A 342 1.91 21.90 -11.17
N ALA A 343 0.82 22.64 -11.36
CA ALA A 343 0.84 23.93 -12.02
C ALA A 343 1.41 25.06 -11.16
N ASN A 344 1.17 25.05 -9.84
CA ASN A 344 1.58 26.12 -8.92
C ASN A 344 2.13 25.57 -7.58
N PRO A 345 3.20 24.76 -7.58
CA PRO A 345 3.67 24.05 -6.38
C PRO A 345 3.93 24.96 -5.18
N GLU A 346 4.43 26.18 -5.41
CA GLU A 346 4.71 27.15 -4.35
C GLU A 346 3.47 27.55 -3.54
N GLN A 347 2.29 27.60 -4.18
CA GLN A 347 1.02 27.89 -3.50
C GLN A 347 0.59 26.76 -2.56
N HIS A 348 1.18 25.59 -2.73
CA HIS A 348 0.89 24.37 -1.97
C HIS A 348 2.06 23.98 -1.04
N GLY A 349 3.09 24.82 -0.92
CA GLY A 349 4.24 24.59 -0.03
C GLY A 349 5.37 23.75 -0.62
N PHE A 350 5.33 23.47 -1.92
CA PHE A 350 6.36 22.73 -2.66
C PHE A 350 7.20 23.68 -3.52
N VAL A 351 8.43 23.29 -3.85
CA VAL A 351 9.33 24.07 -4.71
C VAL A 351 9.53 23.44 -6.08
N ASN A 352 9.33 22.12 -6.20
CA ASN A 352 9.56 21.41 -7.45
C ASN A 352 8.47 20.37 -7.72
N ALA A 353 7.83 20.51 -8.89
CA ALA A 353 6.80 19.58 -9.37
C ALA A 353 7.06 19.08 -10.81
N SER A 354 8.30 19.19 -11.30
CA SER A 354 8.65 18.81 -12.67
C SER A 354 9.80 17.80 -12.74
N GLN A 355 10.54 17.62 -11.64
CA GLN A 355 11.66 16.70 -11.56
C GLN A 355 11.49 15.72 -10.39
N ALA A 356 12.08 14.54 -10.55
CA ALA A 356 12.24 13.59 -9.46
C ALA A 356 13.24 14.14 -8.43
N CYS A 357 12.93 13.94 -7.15
CA CYS A 357 13.86 14.19 -6.04
C CYS A 357 15.08 13.25 -6.13
N GLN A 358 14.87 11.97 -6.43
CA GLN A 358 15.96 11.04 -6.76
C GLN A 358 16.66 11.48 -8.06
N ASP A 359 17.97 11.27 -8.15
CA ASP A 359 18.78 11.59 -9.35
C ASP A 359 18.62 10.51 -10.43
N ILE A 360 17.38 10.36 -10.90
CA ILE A 360 17.00 9.45 -11.98
C ILE A 360 16.72 10.31 -13.21
N ASN A 361 17.47 10.05 -14.28
CA ASN A 361 17.40 10.82 -15.54
C ASN A 361 16.97 9.94 -16.73
N ARG A 362 16.09 8.97 -16.47
CA ARG A 362 15.48 8.04 -17.44
C ARG A 362 14.15 7.49 -16.90
N SER A 363 13.38 6.80 -17.75
CA SER A 363 12.28 5.95 -17.30
C SER A 363 12.64 4.48 -17.55
N SER A 364 12.79 3.70 -16.48
CA SER A 364 13.10 2.27 -16.55
C SER A 364 12.57 1.54 -15.32
N SER A 365 11.94 0.38 -15.55
CA SER A 365 11.53 -0.54 -14.48
C SER A 365 12.69 -1.00 -13.60
N ALA A 366 13.91 -1.03 -14.14
CA ALA A 366 15.08 -1.47 -13.41
C ALA A 366 15.46 -0.49 -12.30
N ASP A 367 15.03 0.77 -12.37
CA ASP A 367 15.39 1.77 -11.37
C ASP A 367 14.85 1.40 -9.99
N TYR A 368 13.67 0.79 -9.89
CA TYR A 368 13.12 0.30 -8.62
C TYR A 368 13.94 -0.81 -7.95
N LEU A 369 14.91 -1.43 -8.64
CA LEU A 369 15.77 -2.48 -8.07
C LEU A 369 17.07 -1.95 -7.47
N TYR A 370 17.42 -0.69 -7.75
CA TYR A 370 18.71 -0.11 -7.38
C TYR A 370 18.55 1.05 -6.40
N HIS A 371 19.62 1.32 -5.67
CA HIS A 371 19.71 2.54 -4.88
C HIS A 371 20.05 3.73 -5.78
N HIS A 372 19.42 4.88 -5.51
CA HIS A 372 19.69 6.17 -6.13
C HIS A 372 19.91 7.23 -5.06
N ALA A 373 20.89 8.09 -5.29
CA ALA A 373 21.10 9.28 -4.49
C ALA A 373 20.07 10.37 -4.83
N LEU A 374 19.98 11.38 -3.97
CA LEU A 374 19.15 12.55 -4.23
C LEU A 374 19.83 13.50 -5.23
N ARG A 375 19.02 14.16 -6.04
CA ARG A 375 19.42 15.32 -6.83
C ARG A 375 19.87 16.44 -5.89
N SER A 376 20.86 17.23 -6.30
CA SER A 376 21.42 18.33 -5.49
C SER A 376 20.37 19.32 -4.99
N GLU A 377 19.39 19.69 -5.83
CA GLU A 377 18.29 20.58 -5.44
C GLU A 377 17.42 19.96 -4.34
N CYS A 378 17.07 18.67 -4.46
CA CYS A 378 16.29 17.98 -3.45
C CYS A 378 17.07 17.85 -2.14
N ALA A 379 18.34 17.43 -2.20
CA ALA A 379 19.21 17.36 -1.02
C ALA A 379 19.39 18.73 -0.31
N SER A 380 19.27 19.84 -1.04
CA SER A 380 19.39 21.19 -0.47
C SER A 380 18.10 21.74 0.12
N SER A 381 16.94 21.34 -0.40
CA SER A 381 15.63 21.89 -0.03
C SER A 381 14.80 20.96 0.85
N GLY A 382 15.14 19.67 0.88
CA GLY A 382 14.35 18.61 1.51
C GLY A 382 13.38 17.96 0.51
N SER A 383 13.23 16.65 0.61
CA SER A 383 12.25 15.87 -0.15
C SER A 383 10.80 16.28 0.15
N ASP A 384 10.54 16.89 1.31
CA ASP A 384 9.25 17.47 1.67
C ASP A 384 8.86 18.68 0.80
N LYS A 385 9.79 19.22 0.01
CA LYS A 385 9.56 20.30 -0.96
C LYS A 385 9.40 19.81 -2.40
N PHE A 386 9.56 18.52 -2.65
CA PHE A 386 9.38 17.92 -3.98
C PHE A 386 8.01 17.24 -4.07
N VAL A 387 7.33 17.39 -5.20
CA VAL A 387 6.09 16.65 -5.47
C VAL A 387 6.41 15.19 -5.79
N PHE A 388 7.45 14.94 -6.58
CA PHE A 388 7.80 13.61 -7.09
C PHE A 388 9.05 13.05 -6.41
N TRP A 389 8.96 11.83 -5.90
CA TRP A 389 10.09 11.12 -5.30
C TRP A 389 10.99 10.52 -6.38
N ASP A 390 10.42 9.65 -7.21
CA ASP A 390 11.04 9.12 -8.42
C ASP A 390 10.42 9.79 -9.67
N VAL A 391 10.64 9.24 -10.86
CA VAL A 391 10.11 9.81 -12.10
C VAL A 391 8.59 9.63 -12.28
N THR A 392 7.93 8.89 -11.39
CA THR A 392 6.52 8.49 -11.47
C THR A 392 5.75 8.86 -10.22
N HIS A 393 6.26 8.48 -9.04
CA HIS A 393 5.52 8.47 -7.80
C HIS A 393 5.71 9.74 -6.96
N PRO A 394 4.67 10.16 -6.23
CA PRO A 394 4.76 11.30 -5.34
C PRO A 394 5.61 11.02 -4.09
N THR A 395 6.12 12.08 -3.48
CA THR A 395 6.77 12.04 -2.15
C THR A 395 5.75 11.78 -1.03
N THR A 396 6.23 11.36 0.14
CA THR A 396 5.42 11.20 1.35
C THR A 396 4.76 12.52 1.75
N ALA A 397 5.42 13.67 1.53
CA ALA A 397 4.84 14.98 1.75
C ALA A 397 3.65 15.27 0.82
N THR A 398 3.71 14.82 -0.43
CA THR A 398 2.57 14.90 -1.34
C THR A 398 1.44 13.98 -0.92
N HIS A 399 1.73 12.75 -0.48
CA HIS A 399 0.73 11.85 0.10
C HIS A 399 0.06 12.45 1.35
N ARG A 400 0.83 13.04 2.27
CA ARG A 400 0.34 13.76 3.44
C ARG A 400 -0.57 14.92 3.03
N TYR A 401 -0.13 15.74 2.09
CA TYR A 401 -0.92 16.85 1.56
C TYR A 401 -2.26 16.39 0.98
N VAL A 402 -2.28 15.31 0.18
CA VAL A 402 -3.53 14.73 -0.35
C VAL A 402 -4.44 14.23 0.78
N ALA A 403 -3.89 13.52 1.77
CA ALA A 403 -4.66 13.02 2.91
C ALA A 403 -5.24 14.15 3.78
N GLU A 404 -4.45 15.18 4.08
CA GLU A 404 -4.91 16.37 4.80
C GLU A 404 -6.07 17.05 4.07
N LYS A 405 -5.94 17.19 2.74
CA LYS A 405 -7.00 17.73 1.90
C LYS A 405 -8.25 16.85 1.95
N MET A 406 -8.15 15.52 1.91
CA MET A 406 -9.31 14.63 2.07
C MET A 406 -9.97 14.73 3.46
N LEU A 407 -9.19 15.04 4.49
CA LEU A 407 -9.66 15.16 5.88
C LEU A 407 -10.28 16.52 6.19
N GLU A 408 -10.11 17.54 5.34
CA GLU A 408 -10.78 18.83 5.49
C GLU A 408 -12.31 18.66 5.54
N SER A 409 -12.96 19.36 6.47
CA SER A 409 -14.41 19.22 6.75
C SER A 409 -15.33 19.45 5.53
N SER A 410 -14.86 20.18 4.52
CA SER A 410 -15.59 20.42 3.27
C SER A 410 -15.70 19.18 2.38
N ASN A 411 -14.82 18.19 2.56
CA ASN A 411 -14.66 17.08 1.63
C ASN A 411 -15.42 15.82 2.03
N GLN A 412 -16.43 15.97 2.89
CA GLN A 412 -17.46 14.97 3.23
C GLN A 412 -16.95 13.66 3.86
N LEU A 413 -15.64 13.46 4.01
CA LEU A 413 -15.09 12.28 4.68
C LEU A 413 -15.60 12.19 6.13
N SER A 414 -15.84 13.32 6.80
CA SER A 414 -16.47 13.36 8.13
C SER A 414 -17.92 12.85 8.19
N ASN A 415 -18.59 12.64 7.05
CA ASN A 415 -19.95 12.10 7.01
C ASN A 415 -20.00 10.57 7.20
N HIS A 416 -18.85 9.91 7.11
CA HIS A 416 -18.75 8.49 7.44
C HIS A 416 -18.92 8.29 8.96
N PRO A 417 -19.51 7.16 9.40
CA PRO A 417 -19.79 6.91 10.81
C PRO A 417 -18.50 6.50 11.55
N PHE A 418 -17.58 7.44 11.79
CA PHE A 418 -16.34 7.20 12.54
C PHE A 418 -16.57 6.99 14.05
#